data_AF-A0A143HG31-F1
#
_entry.id   AF-A0A143HG31-F1
#
_cell.length_a   1.000
_cell.length_b   1.000
_cell.length_c   1.000
_cell.angle_alpha   90.00
_cell.angle_beta   90.00
_cell.angle_gamma   90.00
#
_symmetry.space_group_name_H-M   'P 1'
#
loop_
_entity.id
_entity.type
_entity.pdbx_description
1 polymer ?
#
loop_
_entity_poly.entity_id
_entity_poly.type
_entity_poly.pdbx_seq_one_letter_code
_entity_poly.pdbx_strand_id
1 'polypeptide(L)'
;MTNVKTLGEILKSLRGKRTQEDVSKELGLSRARYSHYENNRVEPDQEILKRLADYYKVTTDYLLGRTQNISTTELVLSNKDERDVAKTLDNVREQLERQLKGEKGTGYSDNAVSFHGEPMSDEAIESLLSAIEFAERTAKVINKKYTPNKYKKNNNDNTDV
;
A
#
# COMPACT_ATOMS: atom_id res chain seq x y z
N MET A 1 1.43 9.49 -25.21
CA MET A 1 0.82 10.33 -24.16
C MET A 1 0.30 9.39 -23.09
N THR A 2 0.86 9.42 -21.89
CA THR A 2 0.34 8.64 -20.76
C THR A 2 -1.07 9.13 -20.44
N ASN A 3 -2.07 8.25 -20.58
CA ASN A 3 -3.46 8.59 -20.32
C ASN A 3 -3.68 8.63 -18.79
N VAL A 4 -3.46 9.80 -18.19
CA VAL A 4 -3.65 10.02 -16.75
C VAL A 4 -5.15 10.17 -16.49
N LYS A 5 -5.72 9.28 -15.66
CA LYS A 5 -7.13 9.38 -15.26
C LYS A 5 -7.35 10.63 -14.41
N THR A 6 -8.44 11.33 -14.68
CA THR A 6 -8.90 12.46 -13.88
C THR A 6 -9.47 11.99 -12.54
N LEU A 7 -9.48 12.88 -11.54
CA LEU A 7 -10.11 12.62 -10.25
C LEU A 7 -11.55 12.13 -10.42
N GLY A 8 -12.34 12.76 -11.29
CA GLY A 8 -13.74 12.38 -11.51
C GLY A 8 -13.91 10.95 -12.05
N GLU A 9 -13.01 10.50 -12.93
CA GLU A 9 -12.99 9.12 -13.43
C GLU A 9 -12.60 8.13 -12.34
N ILE A 10 -11.63 8.49 -11.50
CA ILE A 10 -11.20 7.69 -10.35
C ILE A 10 -12.34 7.55 -9.34
N LEU A 11 -13.01 8.65 -8.99
CA LEU A 11 -14.15 8.64 -8.05
C LEU A 11 -15.33 7.83 -8.58
N LYS A 12 -15.67 7.97 -9.87
CA LYS A 12 -16.69 7.14 -10.52
C LYS A 12 -16.35 5.65 -10.45
N SER A 13 -15.08 5.32 -10.70
CA SER A 13 -14.58 3.94 -10.60
C SER A 13 -14.69 3.40 -9.17
N LEU A 14 -14.27 4.19 -8.17
CA LEU A 14 -14.30 3.80 -6.75
C LEU A 14 -15.72 3.72 -6.18
N ARG A 15 -16.64 4.59 -6.62
CA ARG A 15 -18.06 4.52 -6.24
C ARG A 15 -18.70 3.20 -6.65
N GLY A 16 -18.34 2.68 -7.83
CA GLY A 16 -18.88 1.43 -8.35
C GLY A 16 -20.39 1.53 -8.57
N LYS A 17 -21.15 0.58 -7.99
CA LYS A 17 -22.62 0.50 -8.16
C LYS A 17 -23.43 1.41 -7.22
N ARG A 18 -22.79 2.03 -6.20
CA ARG A 18 -23.46 2.95 -5.26
C ARG A 18 -23.92 4.20 -5.98
N THR A 19 -25.00 4.83 -5.53
CA THR A 19 -25.42 6.12 -6.09
C THR A 19 -24.55 7.26 -5.57
N GLN A 20 -24.55 8.40 -6.28
CA GLN A 20 -23.89 9.62 -5.79
C GLN A 20 -24.50 10.10 -4.46
N GLU A 21 -25.80 9.84 -4.26
CA GLU A 21 -26.51 10.16 -3.02
C GLU A 21 -25.94 9.34 -1.85
N ASP A 22 -25.81 8.01 -2.01
CA ASP A 22 -25.31 7.11 -0.96
C ASP A 22 -23.92 7.54 -0.48
N VAL A 23 -22.99 7.72 -1.42
CA VAL A 23 -21.62 8.11 -1.08
C VAL A 23 -21.56 9.51 -0.47
N SER A 24 -22.36 10.46 -0.98
CA SER A 24 -22.39 11.81 -0.41
C SER A 24 -22.87 11.82 1.04
N LYS A 25 -23.84 10.97 1.40
CA LYS A 25 -24.33 10.83 2.79
C LYS A 25 -23.26 10.26 3.72
N GLU A 26 -22.58 9.20 3.31
CA GLU A 26 -21.49 8.60 4.09
C GLU A 26 -20.32 9.58 4.29
N LEU A 27 -20.05 10.43 3.30
CA LEU A 27 -19.05 11.49 3.37
C LEU A 27 -19.56 12.79 4.02
N GLY A 28 -20.81 12.88 4.48
CA GLY A 28 -21.37 14.13 5.02
C GLY A 28 -21.27 15.32 4.06
N LEU A 29 -21.45 15.07 2.76
CA LEU A 29 -21.47 16.07 1.68
C LEU A 29 -22.87 16.17 1.08
N SER A 30 -23.16 17.29 0.41
CA SER A 30 -24.33 17.33 -0.45
C SER A 30 -24.09 16.50 -1.71
N ARG A 31 -25.14 15.86 -2.22
CA ARG A 31 -25.10 15.13 -3.50
C ARG A 31 -24.53 15.98 -4.63
N ALA A 32 -24.94 17.25 -4.72
CA ALA A 32 -24.46 18.18 -5.75
C ALA A 32 -22.95 18.40 -5.66
N ARG A 33 -22.41 18.60 -4.44
CA ARG A 33 -20.98 18.78 -4.21
C ARG A 33 -20.18 17.54 -4.63
N TYR A 34 -20.63 16.35 -4.24
CA TYR A 34 -20.01 15.10 -4.68
C TYR A 34 -20.09 14.88 -6.20
N SER A 35 -21.24 15.21 -6.81
CA SER A 35 -21.42 15.16 -8.27
C SER A 35 -20.50 16.11 -9.02
N HIS A 36 -20.17 17.29 -8.45
CA HIS A 36 -19.21 18.20 -9.05
C HIS A 36 -17.80 17.62 -9.09
N TYR A 37 -17.39 16.88 -8.06
CA TYR A 37 -16.10 16.17 -8.06
C TYR A 37 -16.06 15.08 -9.13
N GLU A 38 -17.09 14.24 -9.23
CA GLU A 38 -17.14 13.16 -10.23
C GLU A 38 -17.19 13.64 -11.69
N ASN A 39 -17.58 14.90 -11.91
CA ASN A 39 -17.69 15.51 -13.22
C ASN A 39 -16.61 16.58 -13.46
N ASN A 40 -15.56 16.62 -12.63
CA ASN A 40 -14.43 17.55 -12.75
C ASN A 40 -14.86 19.03 -12.83
N ARG A 41 -15.99 19.40 -12.22
CA ARG A 41 -16.49 20.79 -12.22
C ARG A 41 -15.84 21.65 -11.14
N VAL A 42 -15.47 21.01 -10.03
CA VAL A 42 -14.86 21.64 -8.85
C VAL A 42 -13.81 20.66 -8.34
N GLU A 43 -12.68 21.17 -7.86
CA GLU A 43 -11.69 20.35 -7.15
C GLU A 43 -12.02 20.29 -5.65
N PRO A 44 -11.84 19.13 -4.99
CA PRO A 44 -11.93 19.07 -3.54
C PRO A 44 -10.78 19.84 -2.90
N ASP A 45 -11.07 20.53 -1.80
CA ASP A 45 -10.02 21.07 -0.94
C ASP A 45 -9.22 19.93 -0.26
N GLN A 46 -8.13 20.29 0.41
CA GLN A 46 -7.25 19.32 1.06
C GLN A 46 -7.98 18.42 2.06
N GLU A 47 -8.94 18.96 2.80
CA GLU A 47 -9.66 18.21 3.83
C GLU A 47 -10.63 17.21 3.19
N ILE A 48 -11.38 17.64 2.17
CA ILE A 48 -12.25 16.74 1.42
C ILE A 48 -11.44 15.66 0.69
N LEU A 49 -10.27 16.02 0.13
CA LEU A 49 -9.41 15.05 -0.54
C LEU A 49 -8.92 13.95 0.41
N LYS A 50 -8.52 14.30 1.64
CA LYS A 50 -8.17 13.32 2.68
C LYS A 50 -9.36 12.44 3.04
N ARG A 51 -10.54 13.04 3.26
CA ARG A 51 -11.76 12.29 3.60
C ARG A 51 -12.18 11.32 2.50
N LEU A 52 -12.03 11.72 1.23
CA LEU A 52 -12.26 10.82 0.09
C LEU A 52 -11.26 9.65 0.10
N ALA A 53 -9.98 9.94 0.34
CA ALA A 53 -8.92 8.93 0.41
C ALA A 53 -9.20 7.92 1.54
N ASP A 54 -9.53 8.40 2.72
CA ASP A 54 -9.87 7.58 3.89
C ASP A 54 -11.14 6.77 3.69
N TYR A 55 -12.17 7.35 3.07
CA TYR A 55 -13.43 6.66 2.78
C TYR A 55 -13.23 5.50 1.80
N TYR A 56 -12.46 5.72 0.74
CA TYR A 56 -12.17 4.71 -0.27
C TYR A 56 -10.99 3.79 0.04
N LYS A 57 -10.30 4.05 1.16
CA LYS A 57 -9.10 3.31 1.58
C LYS A 57 -7.99 3.34 0.53
N VAL A 58 -7.81 4.51 -0.07
CA VAL A 58 -6.77 4.80 -1.06
C VAL A 58 -5.88 5.93 -0.57
N THR A 59 -4.77 6.19 -1.25
CA THR A 59 -3.95 7.38 -0.99
C THR A 59 -4.46 8.59 -1.77
N THR A 60 -4.12 9.78 -1.29
CA THR A 60 -4.38 11.02 -2.05
C THR A 60 -3.66 11.03 -3.38
N ASP A 61 -2.45 10.45 -3.47
CA ASP A 61 -1.72 10.34 -4.74
C ASP A 61 -2.45 9.46 -5.77
N TYR A 62 -3.17 8.42 -5.32
CA TYR A 62 -4.04 7.64 -6.19
C TYR A 62 -5.19 8.49 -6.72
N LEU A 63 -5.86 9.24 -5.84
CA LEU A 63 -6.94 10.16 -6.24
C LEU A 63 -6.47 11.26 -7.20
N LEU A 64 -5.24 11.72 -7.04
CA LEU A 64 -4.60 12.73 -7.90
C LEU A 64 -4.03 12.15 -9.20
N GLY A 65 -4.17 10.85 -9.44
CA GLY A 65 -3.68 10.19 -10.66
C GLY A 65 -2.15 10.09 -10.77
N ARG A 66 -1.42 10.30 -9.66
CA ARG A 66 0.06 10.21 -9.61
C ARG A 66 0.55 8.77 -9.51
N THR A 67 -0.30 7.85 -9.09
CA THR A 67 0.00 6.42 -9.02
C THR A 67 -1.19 5.59 -9.52
N GLN A 68 -0.91 4.46 -10.15
CA GLN A 68 -1.93 3.46 -10.51
C GLN A 68 -2.19 2.46 -9.37
N ASN A 69 -1.36 2.48 -8.33
CA ASN A 69 -1.48 1.56 -7.20
C ASN A 69 -2.48 2.10 -6.18
N ILE A 70 -3.55 1.32 -5.97
CA ILE A 70 -4.49 1.49 -4.87
C ILE A 70 -3.76 1.06 -3.60
N SER A 71 -2.95 1.95 -3.00
CA SER A 71 -2.36 1.65 -1.69
C SER A 71 -3.49 1.62 -0.66
N THR A 72 -3.67 0.46 -0.05
CA THR A 72 -4.74 0.15 0.91
C THR A 72 -4.48 0.83 2.25
N THR A 73 -5.17 1.94 2.51
CA THR A 73 -5.17 2.66 3.80
C THR A 73 -5.94 1.89 4.91
N GLU A 74 -5.98 0.56 4.87
CA GLU A 74 -6.71 -0.24 5.86
C GLU A 74 -6.02 -1.56 6.23
N LEU A 75 -4.70 -1.50 6.38
CA LEU A 75 -3.90 -2.57 6.97
C LEU A 75 -3.34 -2.05 8.29
N VAL A 76 -4.15 -1.99 9.35
CA VAL A 76 -3.63 -1.66 10.70
C VAL A 76 -2.85 -2.86 11.21
N LEU A 77 -1.59 -2.94 10.77
CA LEU A 77 -0.56 -3.70 11.46
C LEU A 77 -0.39 -3.08 12.85
N SER A 78 -0.32 -3.91 13.89
CA SER A 78 0.06 -3.42 15.21
C SER A 78 1.50 -2.90 15.14
N ASN A 79 1.88 -2.01 16.06
CA ASN A 79 3.27 -1.55 16.17
C ASN A 79 4.30 -2.70 16.22
N LYS A 80 3.89 -3.87 16.72
CA LYS A 80 4.72 -5.07 16.70
C LYS A 80 4.88 -5.65 15.29
N ASP A 81 3.80 -5.72 14.51
CA ASP A 81 3.90 -6.29 13.16
C ASP A 81 4.65 -5.36 12.22
N GLU A 82 4.50 -4.04 12.36
CA GLU A 82 5.30 -3.05 11.64
C GLU A 82 6.80 -3.23 11.93
N ARG A 83 7.17 -3.44 13.21
CA ARG A 83 8.55 -3.76 13.60
C ARG A 83 9.01 -5.09 13.01
N ASP A 84 8.14 -6.08 12.96
CA ASP A 84 8.48 -7.38 12.36
C ASP A 84 8.64 -7.26 10.84
N VAL A 85 7.83 -6.46 10.15
CA VAL A 85 7.97 -6.17 8.71
C VAL A 85 9.29 -5.43 8.45
N ALA A 86 9.57 -4.38 9.23
CA ALA A 86 10.82 -3.63 9.11
C ALA A 86 12.06 -4.54 9.28
N LYS A 87 12.05 -5.42 10.30
CA LYS A 87 13.12 -6.41 10.48
C LYS A 87 13.23 -7.39 9.33
N THR A 88 12.12 -7.86 8.77
CA THR A 88 12.15 -8.72 7.58
C THR A 88 12.79 -7.98 6.41
N LEU A 89 12.41 -6.73 6.17
CA LEU A 89 12.93 -5.92 5.06
C LEU A 89 14.41 -5.60 5.23
N ASP A 90 14.86 -5.27 6.44
CA ASP A 90 16.29 -5.06 6.73
C ASP A 90 17.09 -6.32 6.43
N ASN A 91 16.61 -7.49 6.88
CA ASN A 91 17.27 -8.76 6.59
C ASN A 91 17.28 -9.10 5.09
N VAL A 92 16.18 -8.86 4.38
CA VAL A 92 16.08 -9.09 2.93
C VAL A 92 17.01 -8.13 2.18
N ARG A 93 17.05 -6.86 2.57
CA ARG A 93 17.97 -5.85 2.03
C ARG A 93 19.42 -6.26 2.24
N GLU A 94 19.80 -6.63 3.46
CA GLU A 94 21.16 -7.09 3.75
C GLU A 94 21.52 -8.35 2.95
N GLN A 95 20.59 -9.29 2.78
CA GLN A 95 20.81 -10.48 1.97
C GLN A 95 21.00 -10.14 0.48
N LEU A 96 20.16 -9.26 -0.08
CA LEU A 96 20.31 -8.77 -1.45
C LEU A 96 21.64 -8.04 -1.63
N GLU A 97 21.98 -7.13 -0.72
CA GLU A 97 23.26 -6.41 -0.77
C GLU A 97 24.46 -7.34 -0.67
N ARG A 98 24.41 -8.40 0.15
CA ARG A 98 25.46 -9.43 0.22
C ARG A 98 25.58 -10.21 -1.09
N GLN A 99 24.46 -10.52 -1.74
CA GLN A 99 24.45 -11.18 -3.05
C GLN A 99 24.96 -10.27 -4.16
N LEU A 100 24.74 -8.96 -4.07
CA LEU A 100 25.24 -7.95 -5.02
C LEU A 100 26.71 -7.63 -4.82
N LYS A 101 27.16 -7.50 -3.56
CA LYS A 101 28.54 -7.19 -3.17
C LYS A 101 29.44 -8.43 -3.13
N GLY A 102 29.10 -9.48 -3.89
CA GLY A 102 29.73 -10.80 -3.85
C GLY A 102 31.22 -10.75 -3.52
N GLU A 103 31.65 -11.62 -2.60
CA GLU A 103 33.05 -11.72 -2.16
C GLU A 103 33.98 -11.54 -3.36
N LYS A 104 34.80 -10.48 -3.29
CA LYS A 104 35.87 -10.23 -4.25
C LYS A 104 36.73 -11.49 -4.34
N GLY A 105 36.56 -12.30 -5.38
CA GLY A 105 37.43 -13.45 -5.61
C GLY A 105 36.85 -14.64 -6.36
N THR A 106 35.53 -14.81 -6.46
CA THR A 106 34.95 -15.92 -7.21
C THR A 106 34.26 -15.39 -8.45
N GLY A 107 34.92 -15.50 -9.61
CA GLY A 107 34.32 -15.14 -10.89
C GLY A 107 32.96 -15.82 -11.04
N TYR A 108 31.91 -15.00 -11.24
CA TYR A 108 30.53 -15.40 -11.48
C TYR A 108 29.98 -16.46 -10.50
N SER A 109 29.32 -16.02 -9.42
CA SER A 109 28.44 -16.92 -8.66
C SER A 109 27.05 -16.92 -9.30
N ASP A 110 26.54 -18.10 -9.66
CA ASP A 110 25.18 -18.42 -10.13
C ASP A 110 24.01 -17.90 -9.24
N ASN A 111 24.30 -17.17 -8.16
CA ASN A 111 23.35 -16.74 -7.14
C ASN A 111 23.28 -15.22 -6.92
N ALA A 112 23.88 -14.39 -7.78
CA ALA A 112 23.68 -12.94 -7.72
C ALA A 112 22.34 -12.57 -8.37
N VAL A 113 21.49 -11.79 -7.69
CA VAL A 113 20.26 -11.23 -8.27
C VAL A 113 20.65 -10.29 -9.40
N SER A 114 20.77 -10.85 -10.60
CA SER A 114 21.22 -10.17 -11.81
C SER A 114 20.03 -10.09 -12.74
N PHE A 115 19.70 -8.89 -13.23
CA PHE A 115 18.72 -8.74 -14.29
C PHE A 115 19.47 -8.79 -15.62
N HIS A 116 19.29 -9.88 -16.38
CA HIS A 116 20.05 -10.16 -17.60
C HIS A 116 21.59 -10.23 -17.43
N GLY A 117 22.07 -10.69 -16.27
CA GLY A 117 23.51 -10.84 -16.01
C GLY A 117 24.23 -9.55 -15.65
N GLU A 118 23.51 -8.43 -15.56
CA GLU A 118 24.01 -7.17 -15.02
C GLU A 118 23.57 -7.01 -13.56
N PRO A 119 24.42 -6.38 -12.71
CA PRO A 119 24.02 -6.01 -11.36
C PRO A 119 22.82 -5.06 -11.44
N MET A 120 21.78 -5.31 -10.64
CA MET A 120 20.64 -4.41 -10.55
C MET A 120 21.09 -3.03 -10.09
N SER A 121 20.50 -1.97 -10.66
CA SER A 121 20.72 -0.61 -10.16
C SER A 121 20.07 -0.40 -8.79
N ASP A 122 20.56 0.58 -8.05
CA ASP A 122 20.02 0.95 -6.73
C ASP A 122 18.50 1.21 -6.80
N GLU A 123 18.03 1.86 -7.87
CA GLU A 123 16.60 2.14 -8.08
C GLU A 123 15.78 0.86 -8.33
N ALA A 124 16.35 -0.12 -9.04
CA ALA A 124 15.70 -1.39 -9.28
C ALA A 124 15.61 -2.23 -7.99
N ILE A 125 16.63 -2.16 -7.14
CA ILE A 125 16.65 -2.78 -5.81
C ILE A 125 15.60 -2.15 -4.91
N GLU A 126 15.52 -0.82 -4.86
CA GLU A 126 14.50 -0.12 -4.07
C GLU A 126 13.07 -0.40 -4.56
N SER A 127 12.88 -0.51 -5.87
CA SER A 127 11.60 -0.90 -6.46
C SER A 127 11.20 -2.33 -6.06
N LEU A 128 12.17 -3.25 -6.04
CA LEU A 128 11.95 -4.63 -5.59
C LEU A 128 11.64 -4.70 -4.10
N LEU A 129 12.38 -3.97 -3.26
CA LEU A 129 12.13 -3.89 -1.82
C LEU A 129 10.73 -3.34 -1.52
N SER A 130 10.30 -2.30 -2.24
CA SER A 130 8.95 -1.75 -2.13
C SER A 130 7.87 -2.78 -2.46
N ALA A 131 8.08 -3.59 -3.50
CA ALA A 131 7.16 -4.66 -3.88
C ALA A 131 7.10 -5.78 -2.82
N ILE A 132 8.26 -6.15 -2.25
CA ILE A 132 8.36 -7.16 -1.17
C ILE A 132 7.67 -6.65 0.10
N GLU A 133 7.90 -5.40 0.49
CA GLU A 133 7.22 -4.76 1.63
C GLU A 133 5.70 -4.83 1.47
N PHE A 134 5.21 -4.45 0.29
CA PHE A 134 3.78 -4.53 -0.01
C PHE A 134 3.25 -5.96 0.11
N ALA A 135 3.97 -6.93 -0.46
CA ALA A 135 3.59 -8.34 -0.40
C ALA A 135 3.58 -8.88 1.05
N GLU A 136 4.58 -8.54 1.87
CA GLU A 136 4.67 -8.98 3.26
C GLU A 136 3.54 -8.37 4.11
N ARG A 137 3.30 -7.05 3.98
CA ARG A 137 2.21 -6.35 4.67
C ARG A 137 0.86 -7.00 4.31
N THR A 138 0.63 -7.25 3.02
CA THR A 138 -0.58 -7.89 2.52
C THR A 138 -0.73 -9.32 3.08
N ALA A 139 0.33 -10.13 3.02
CA ALA A 139 0.32 -11.49 3.52
C ALA A 139 0.06 -11.56 5.03
N LYS A 140 0.70 -10.68 5.84
CA LYS A 140 0.45 -10.61 7.29
C LYS A 140 -1.00 -10.28 7.60
N VAL A 141 -1.61 -9.33 6.87
CA VAL A 141 -3.01 -8.98 7.12
C VAL A 141 -3.96 -10.10 6.71
N ILE A 142 -3.73 -10.73 5.56
CA ILE A 142 -4.52 -11.89 5.12
C ILE A 142 -4.42 -13.00 6.18
N ASN A 143 -3.21 -13.35 6.62
CA ASN A 143 -3.01 -14.37 7.63
C ASN A 143 -3.72 -14.03 8.94
N LYS A 144 -3.70 -12.77 9.39
CA LYS A 144 -4.46 -12.34 10.58
C LYS A 144 -5.97 -12.46 10.41
N LYS A 145 -6.50 -12.11 9.24
CA LYS A 145 -7.93 -12.22 8.92
C LYS A 145 -8.42 -13.67 8.93
N TYR A 146 -7.58 -14.61 8.52
CA TYR A 146 -7.91 -16.05 8.42
C TYR A 146 -7.33 -16.91 9.56
N THR A 147 -6.71 -16.32 10.59
CA THR A 147 -6.23 -17.06 11.77
C THR A 147 -7.42 -17.45 12.67
N PRO A 148 -7.80 -18.73 12.79
CA PRO A 148 -8.91 -19.13 13.66
C PRO A 148 -8.54 -18.87 15.13
N ASN A 149 -9.53 -18.45 15.94
CA ASN A 149 -9.34 -18.02 17.35
C ASN A 149 -8.53 -18.99 18.22
N LYS A 150 -8.51 -20.29 17.88
CA LYS A 150 -7.72 -21.33 18.57
C LYS A 150 -6.19 -21.10 18.54
N TYR A 151 -5.68 -20.27 17.63
CA TYR A 151 -4.24 -19.93 17.54
C TYR A 151 -3.93 -18.49 17.98
N LYS A 152 -4.94 -17.71 18.39
CA LYS A 152 -4.70 -16.41 19.02
C LYS A 152 -4.22 -16.69 20.44
N LYS A 153 -2.93 -16.52 20.73
CA LYS A 153 -2.42 -16.54 22.11
C LYS A 153 -3.21 -15.51 22.92
N ASN A 154 -3.95 -15.96 23.92
CA ASN A 154 -4.56 -15.11 24.92
C ASN A 154 -3.43 -14.47 25.73
N ASN A 155 -3.07 -13.23 25.39
CA ASN A 155 -2.30 -12.37 26.28
C ASN A 155 -3.28 -11.65 27.22
N ASN A 156 -3.93 -12.42 28.08
CA ASN A 156 -4.64 -11.90 29.26
C ASN A 156 -4.16 -12.74 30.45
N ASP A 157 -2.94 -12.45 30.90
CA ASP A 157 -2.49 -12.70 32.27
C ASP A 157 -1.42 -11.67 32.58
N ASN A 158 -1.90 -10.47 32.90
CA ASN A 158 -1.23 -9.59 33.84
C ASN A 158 -2.33 -8.75 34.49
N THR A 159 -3.02 -9.36 35.46
CA THR A 159 -3.75 -8.60 36.47
C THR A 159 -2.78 -8.39 37.61
N ASP A 160 -2.63 -7.13 38.00
CA ASP A 160 -1.93 -6.64 39.17
C ASP A 160 -2.27 -7.48 40.41
N VAL A 161 -1.26 -8.05 41.07
CA VAL A 161 -1.03 -7.95 42.54
C VAL A 161 0.45 -8.16 42.84
#